data_AF-A0A973W0P9-F1
#
_entry.id   AF-A0A973W0P9-F1
#
_cell.length_a   1.000
_cell.length_b   1.000
_cell.length_c   1.000
_cell.angle_alpha   90.00
_cell.angle_beta   90.00
_cell.angle_gamma   90.00
#
_symmetry.space_group_name_H-M   'P 1'
#
loop_
_entity.id
_entity.type
_entity.pdbx_description
1 polymer ?
#
loop_
_entity_poly.entity_id
_entity_poly.type
_entity_poly.pdbx_seq_one_letter_code
_entity_poly.pdbx_strand_id
1 'polypeptide(L)' 'MEFTVLFLAITIAMLVAWRGPRPVAIGLFAVILVACVATLLHHATDRLTLSF' A
#
# COMPACT_ATOMS: atom_id res chain seq x y z
N MET A 1 2.95 -12.53 -2.06
CA MET A 1 3.74 -11.89 -0.98
C MET A 1 3.64 -10.37 -1.01
N GLU A 2 3.53 -9.75 -2.20
CA GLU A 2 3.29 -8.31 -2.39
C GLU A 2 2.23 -7.69 -1.45
N PHE A 3 0.99 -8.19 -1.46
CA PHE A 3 -0.08 -7.62 -0.62
C PHE A 3 0.25 -7.64 0.88
N THR A 4 0.99 -8.65 1.34
CA THR A 4 1.48 -8.74 2.72
C THR A 4 2.48 -7.62 3.03
N VAL A 5 3.36 -7.26 2.08
CA VAL A 5 4.30 -6.15 2.22
C VAL A 5 3.57 -4.82 2.27
N LEU A 6 2.57 -4.61 1.40
CA LEU A 6 1.73 -3.41 1.43
C LEU A 6 0.98 -3.27 2.76
N PHE A 7 0.42 -4.37 3.27
CA PHE A 7 -0.23 -4.40 4.58
C PHE A 7 0.72 -4.00 5.71
N LEU A 8 1.93 -4.56 5.74
CA LEU A 8 2.94 -4.20 6.73
C LEU A 8 3.35 -2.74 6.63
N ALA A 9 3.57 -2.23 5.40
CA ALA A 9 3.93 -0.83 5.16
C ALA A 9 2.84 0.13 5.66
N ILE A 10 1.57 -0.16 5.38
CA ILE A 10 0.42 0.61 5.90
C ILE A 10 0.39 0.59 7.41
N THR A 11 0.60 -0.58 8.03
CA THR A 11 0.63 -0.72 9.50
C THR A 11 1.73 0.15 10.11
N ILE A 12 2.93 0.16 9.53
CA ILE A 12 4.03 1.03 9.96
C ILE A 12 3.64 2.51 9.80
N ALA A 13 3.04 2.90 8.67
CA ALA A 13 2.59 4.26 8.45
C ALA A 13 1.53 4.70 9.46
N MET A 14 0.61 3.82 9.86
CA MET A 14 -0.37 4.08 10.92
C MET A 14 0.30 4.29 12.28
N LEU A 15 1.30 3.47 12.63
CA LEU A 15 2.08 3.64 13.86
C LEU A 15 2.84 4.97 13.87
N VAL A 16 3.44 5.35 12.75
CA VAL A 16 4.12 6.65 12.60
C VAL A 16 3.12 7.81 12.62
N ALA A 17 1.93 7.65 12.04
CA ALA A 17 0.88 8.67 12.13
C ALA A 17 0.35 8.84 13.56
N TRP A 18 0.35 7.76 14.35
CA TRP A 18 -0.13 7.77 15.74
C TRP A 18 0.83 8.48 16.70
N ARG A 19 2.15 8.36 16.52
CA ARG A 19 3.17 8.84 17.48
C ARG A 19 4.34 9.62 16.90
N GLY A 20 4.47 9.68 15.59
CA GLY A 20 5.61 10.27 14.90
C GLY A 20 5.37 11.68 14.38
N PRO A 21 6.39 12.29 13.76
CA PRO A 21 6.27 13.62 13.17
C PRO A 21 5.31 13.60 11.98
N ARG A 22 4.37 14.56 11.96
CA ARG A 22 3.41 14.76 10.87
C ARG A 22 4.01 14.73 9.45
N PRO A 23 5.16 15.40 9.15
CA PRO A 23 5.72 15.34 7.80
C PRO A 23 6.18 13.94 7.39
N VAL A 24 6.66 13.12 8.34
CA VAL A 24 7.10 11.74 8.06
C VAL A 24 5.90 10.85 7.74
N ALA A 25 4.80 10.98 8.50
CA ALA A 25 3.58 10.23 8.23
C ALA A 25 3.01 10.55 6.83
N ILE A 26 3.00 11.82 6.45
CA ILE A 26 2.55 12.26 5.11
C ILE A 26 3.45 11.70 4.01
N GLY A 27 4.77 11.75 4.19
CA GLY A 27 5.73 11.21 3.23
C GLY A 27 5.57 9.69 3.05
N LEU A 28 5.46 8.94 4.15
CA LEU A 28 5.21 7.50 4.12
C LEU A 28 3.90 7.16 3.40
N PHE A 29 2.83 7.89 3.71
CA PHE A 29 1.54 7.69 3.05
C PHE A 29 1.62 7.93 1.54
N ALA A 30 2.31 8.98 1.10
CA ALA A 30 2.49 9.26 -0.32
C ALA A 30 3.23 8.13 -1.06
N VAL A 31 4.31 7.61 -0.47
CA VAL A 31 5.07 6.47 -1.04
C VAL A 31 4.20 5.21 -1.13
N ILE A 32 3.47 4.91 -0.06
CA ILE A 32 2.56 3.75 -0.01
C ILE A 32 1.46 3.89 -1.06
N LEU A 33 0.90 5.08 -1.25
CA LEU A 33 -0.13 5.33 -2.25
C LEU A 33 0.39 5.03 -3.67
N VAL A 34 1.60 5.49 -3.99
CA VAL A 34 2.25 5.19 -5.29
C VAL A 34 2.45 3.68 -5.45
N ALA A 35 2.91 2.98 -4.41
CA ALA A 35 3.07 1.53 -4.45
C ALA A 35 1.73 0.80 -4.67
N CYS A 36 0.66 1.23 -3.99
CA CYS A 36 -0.69 0.69 -4.21
C CYS A 36 -1.17 0.88 -5.65
N VAL A 37 -0.93 2.06 -6.23
CA VAL A 37 -1.28 2.32 -7.63
C VAL A 37 -0.47 1.43 -8.57
N ALA A 38 0.83 1.26 -8.32
CA ALA A 38 1.67 0.38 -9.12
C ALA A 38 1.20 -1.08 -9.05
N THR A 39 0.90 -1.60 -7.86
CA THR A 39 0.33 -2.93 -7.65
C THR A 39 -1.03 -3.08 -8.34
N LEU A 40 -1.90 -2.07 -8.24
CA LEU A 40 -3.19 -2.08 -8.94
C LEU A 40 -2.98 -2.20 -10.46
N LEU A 41 -2.11 -1.37 -11.03
CA LEU A 41 -1.81 -1.40 -12.47
C LEU A 41 -1.16 -2.72 -12.89
N HIS A 42 -0.32 -3.29 -12.05
CA HIS A 42 0.32 -4.58 -12.29
C HIS A 42 -0.73 -5.69 -12.42
N HIS A 43 -1.71 -5.72 -11.52
CA HIS A 43 -2.75 -6.75 -11.49
C HIS A 43 -4.00 -6.42 -12.31
N ALA A 44 -4.12 -5.20 -12.86
CA ALA A 44 -5.29 -4.79 -13.63
C ALA A 44 -5.54 -5.65 -14.88
N THR A 45 -4.51 -6.31 -15.38
CA THR A 45 -4.59 -7.18 -16.58
C THR A 45 -4.60 -8.66 -16.25
N ASP A 46 -4.56 -9.01 -14.96
CA ASP A 46 -4.62 -10.41 -14.54
C ASP A 46 -5.93 -11.05 -14.99
N ARG A 47 -5.84 -12.27 -15.51
CA ARG A 47 -7.01 -13.02 -15.91
C ARG A 47 -7.85 -13.37 -14.69
N LEU A 48 -8.98 -12.70 -14.53
CA LEU A 48 -10.03 -13.15 -13.63
C LEU A 48 -10.65 -14.44 -14.20
N THR A 49 -10.35 -15.56 -13.55
CA THR A 49 -11.02 -16.83 -13.82
C THR A 49 -12.38 -16.78 -13.12
N LEU A 50 -13.41 -16.36 -13.85
CA LEU A 50 -14.78 -16.37 -13.35
C LEU A 50 -15.31 -17.81 -13.47
N SER A 51 -15.32 -18.55 -12.36
CA SER A 51 -16.05 -19.80 -12.25
C SER A 51 -17.53 -19.48 -12.02
N PHE A 52 -18.31 -19.44 -13.10
CA PHE A 52 -19.76 -19.52 -13.04
C PHE A 52 -20.19 -20.98 -13.01
#